data_AF-S6SZS1-F1
#
_entry.id   AF-S6SZS1-F1
#
_cell.length_a   1.000
_cell.length_b   1.000
_cell.length_c   1.000
_cell.angle_alpha   90.00
_cell.angle_beta   90.00
_cell.angle_gamma   90.00
#
_symmetry.space_group_name_H-M   'P 1'
#
loop_
_entity.id
_entity.type
_entity.pdbx_description
1 polymer ?
#
loop_
_entity_poly.entity_id
_entity_poly.type
_entity_poly.pdbx_seq_one_letter_code
_entity_poly.pdbx_strand_id
1 'polypeptide(L)'
;AFGAMDALREKGGKPGEDVLFSAINGTALSLQAQLNGSLSAVATGHFTLGGWAIILLHRYDTAQKQARQQVGARTIDVLHLVEPQDTQRFLDATRDERYRLDIQAFNVGAFGEESPFSLKSMLPPVGPDGK
;
A
#
# COMPACT_ATOMS: atom_id res chain seq x y z
N ALA A 1 15.12 5.28 5.80
CA ALA A 1 14.79 6.71 5.81
C ALA A 1 15.10 7.35 7.16
N PHE A 2 14.36 7.02 8.22
CA PHE A 2 14.41 7.76 9.50
C PHE A 2 15.80 7.93 10.13
N GLY A 3 16.60 6.86 10.24
CA GLY A 3 17.96 7.01 10.79
C GLY A 3 18.86 7.97 9.99
N ALA A 4 18.70 8.03 8.66
CA ALA A 4 19.43 8.99 7.83
C ALA A 4 18.89 10.43 8.00
N MET A 5 17.59 10.58 8.23
CA MET A 5 16.98 11.87 8.58
C MET A 5 17.46 12.36 9.95
N ASP A 6 17.59 11.46 10.92
CA ASP A 6 18.12 11.78 12.25
C ASP A 6 19.58 12.22 12.18
N ALA A 7 20.42 11.51 11.41
CA ALA A 7 21.79 11.93 11.17
C ALA A 7 21.90 13.32 10.51
N LEU A 8 20.97 13.67 9.60
CA LEU A 8 20.92 15.02 9.02
C LEU A 8 20.58 16.08 10.09
N ARG A 9 19.59 15.79 10.94
CA ARG A 9 19.17 16.68 12.04
C ARG A 9 20.31 16.92 13.03
N GLU A 10 21.08 15.88 13.38
CA GLU A 10 22.26 16.00 14.24
C GLU A 10 23.35 16.93 13.66
N LYS A 11 23.38 17.10 12.33
CA LYS A 11 24.26 18.05 11.64
C LYS A 11 23.62 19.44 11.43
N GLY A 12 22.43 19.67 11.98
CA GLY A 12 21.69 20.93 11.85
C GLY A 12 20.90 21.09 10.54
N GLY A 13 20.80 20.02 9.73
CA GLY A 13 20.01 20.04 8.49
C GLY A 13 18.54 19.66 8.71
N LYS A 14 17.72 19.95 7.71
CA LYS A 14 16.27 19.75 7.70
C LYS A 14 15.84 18.73 6.63
N PRO A 15 15.36 17.55 7.03
CA PRO A 15 14.78 16.58 6.09
C PRO A 15 13.60 17.17 5.32
N GLY A 16 13.55 16.93 4.01
CA GLY A 16 12.51 17.46 3.13
C GLY A 16 12.78 18.86 2.57
N GLU A 17 13.74 19.59 3.15
CA GLU A 17 14.19 20.91 2.67
C GLU A 17 15.62 20.81 2.13
N ASP A 18 16.60 20.52 3.00
CA ASP A 18 18.02 20.48 2.63
C ASP A 18 18.38 19.18 1.90
N VAL A 19 17.68 18.08 2.24
CA VAL A 19 17.85 16.76 1.63
C VAL A 19 16.48 16.08 1.52
N LEU A 20 16.18 15.54 0.35
CA LEU A 20 14.96 14.77 0.09
C LEU A 20 15.15 13.32 0.50
N PHE A 21 14.14 12.75 1.17
CA PHE A 21 14.15 11.35 1.63
C PHE A 21 12.97 10.59 1.07
N SER A 22 13.17 9.30 0.79
CA SER A 22 12.11 8.37 0.46
C SER A 22 12.11 7.15 1.37
N ALA A 23 10.96 6.48 1.46
CA ALA A 23 10.82 5.24 2.20
C ALA A 23 9.95 4.24 1.42
N ILE A 24 10.29 2.97 1.60
CA ILE A 24 9.36 1.86 1.37
C ILE A 24 8.79 1.48 2.74
N ASN A 25 7.50 1.16 2.77
CA ASN A 25 6.62 0.90 3.93
C ASN A 25 5.74 2.12 4.24
N GLY A 26 4.43 2.00 4.00
CA GLY A 26 3.41 3.00 4.39
C GLY A 26 2.92 2.82 5.82
N THR A 27 3.84 2.79 6.79
CA THR A 27 3.50 2.82 8.22
C THR A 27 2.85 4.16 8.59
N ALA A 28 2.12 4.20 9.71
CA ALA A 28 1.58 5.47 10.22
C ALA A 28 2.68 6.54 10.41
N LEU A 29 3.89 6.13 10.81
CA LEU A 29 5.04 7.03 10.98
C LEU A 29 5.54 7.62 9.65
N SER A 30 5.67 6.79 8.60
CA SER A 30 6.12 7.28 7.28
C SER A 30 5.08 8.12 6.57
N LEU A 31 3.80 7.78 6.71
CA LEU A 31 2.71 8.60 6.18
C LEU A 31 2.61 9.94 6.92
N GLN A 32 2.78 9.96 8.24
CA GLN A 32 2.84 11.20 9.02
C GLN A 32 4.06 12.06 8.65
N ALA A 33 5.21 11.42 8.39
CA ALA A 33 6.42 12.09 7.92
C ALA A 33 6.28 12.65 6.50
N GLN A 34 5.46 12.02 5.65
CA GLN A 34 5.11 12.57 4.35
C GLN A 34 4.16 13.77 4.49
N LEU A 35 3.14 13.67 5.35
CA LEU A 35 2.21 14.78 5.62
C LEU A 35 2.92 16.03 6.17
N ASN A 36 3.93 15.85 7.02
CA ASN A 36 4.68 16.97 7.58
C ASN A 36 5.85 17.44 6.70
N GLY A 37 6.01 16.87 5.50
CA GLY A 37 7.02 17.26 4.52
C GLY A 37 8.43 16.73 4.79
N SER A 38 8.69 16.08 5.92
CA SER A 38 10.05 15.57 6.24
C SER A 38 10.46 14.37 5.39
N LEU A 39 9.49 13.68 4.78
CA LEU A 39 9.69 12.55 3.88
C LEU A 39 9.00 12.87 2.55
N SER A 40 9.76 12.89 1.46
CA SER A 40 9.31 13.41 0.17
C SER A 40 8.51 12.38 -0.65
N ALA A 41 8.75 11.09 -0.45
CA ALA A 41 8.06 10.02 -1.17
C ALA A 41 7.94 8.73 -0.35
N VAL A 42 6.73 8.16 -0.25
CA VAL A 42 6.48 6.86 0.37
C VAL A 42 5.94 5.89 -0.66
N ALA A 43 6.58 4.72 -0.81
CA ALA A 43 6.05 3.59 -1.55
C ALA A 43 5.54 2.49 -0.60
N THR A 44 4.38 1.92 -0.87
CA THR A 44 3.72 0.95 0.02
C THR A 44 2.93 -0.10 -0.77
N GLY A 45 2.27 -1.02 -0.07
CA GLY A 45 1.33 -2.00 -0.63
C GLY A 45 1.84 -3.44 -0.72
N HIS A 46 3.16 -3.66 -0.72
CA HIS A 46 3.76 -5.01 -0.73
C HIS A 46 3.35 -5.90 0.45
N PHE A 47 2.98 -5.32 1.60
CA PHE A 47 2.50 -6.08 2.75
C PHE A 47 1.21 -6.87 2.45
N THR A 48 0.46 -6.47 1.42
CA THR A 48 -0.80 -7.14 1.01
C THR A 48 -0.59 -8.50 0.34
N LEU A 49 0.64 -8.82 -0.08
CA LEU A 49 0.98 -10.09 -0.74
C LEU A 49 0.53 -11.31 0.07
N GLY A 50 0.59 -11.26 1.40
CA GLY A 50 0.10 -12.33 2.26
C GLY A 50 -1.41 -12.55 2.12
N GLY A 51 -2.19 -11.47 2.09
CA GLY A 51 -3.64 -11.55 1.88
C GLY A 51 -4.01 -12.11 0.50
N TRP A 52 -3.28 -11.68 -0.53
CA TRP A 52 -3.46 -12.21 -1.89
C TRP A 52 -3.11 -13.70 -1.99
N ALA A 53 -2.05 -14.14 -1.31
CA ALA A 53 -1.69 -15.56 -1.24
C ALA A 53 -2.81 -16.39 -0.57
N ILE A 54 -3.40 -15.89 0.53
CA ILE A 54 -4.52 -16.56 1.20
C ILE A 54 -5.73 -16.69 0.26
N ILE A 55 -6.06 -15.64 -0.50
CA ILE A 55 -7.16 -15.69 -1.48
C ILE A 55 -6.89 -16.75 -2.56
N LEU A 56 -5.66 -16.82 -3.08
CA LEU A 56 -5.27 -17.85 -4.06
C LEU A 56 -5.38 -19.27 -3.48
N LEU A 57 -4.91 -19.48 -2.25
CA LEU A 57 -5.00 -20.77 -1.56
C LEU A 57 -6.46 -21.16 -1.28
N HIS A 58 -7.27 -20.22 -0.82
CA HIS A 58 -8.69 -20.44 -0.57
C HIS A 58 -9.44 -20.83 -1.85
N ARG A 59 -9.18 -20.14 -2.96
CA ARG A 59 -9.75 -20.48 -4.28
C ARG A 59 -9.32 -21.87 -4.75
N TYR A 60 -8.06 -22.25 -4.54
CA TYR A 60 -7.58 -23.59 -4.88
C TYR A 60 -8.29 -24.68 -4.07
N ASP A 61 -8.42 -24.47 -2.75
CA ASP A 61 -9.05 -25.43 -1.83
C ASP A 61 -10.53 -25.67 -2.17
N THR A 62 -11.26 -24.58 -2.38
CA THR A 62 -12.72 -24.57 -2.62
C THR A 62 -13.13 -24.92 -4.05
N ALA A 63 -12.21 -24.90 -5.02
CA ALA A 63 -12.51 -25.27 -6.40
C ALA A 63 -12.84 -26.76 -6.54
N GLN A 64 -13.83 -27.07 -7.39
CA GLN A 64 -14.09 -28.44 -7.84
C GLN A 64 -12.80 -29.05 -8.40
N LYS A 65 -12.54 -30.34 -8.15
CA LYS A 65 -11.28 -31.00 -8.53
C LYS A 65 -10.92 -30.79 -10.01
N GLN A 66 -11.91 -30.80 -10.90
CA GLN A 66 -11.77 -30.61 -12.35
C GLN A 66 -11.46 -29.16 -12.74
N ALA A 67 -11.84 -28.20 -11.91
CA ALA A 67 -11.60 -26.77 -12.12
C ALA A 67 -10.35 -26.24 -11.38
N ARG A 68 -9.68 -27.08 -10.59
CA ARG A 68 -8.45 -26.69 -9.87
C ARG A 68 -7.34 -26.41 -10.87
N GLN A 69 -6.98 -25.13 -10.98
CA GLN A 69 -5.79 -24.70 -11.70
C GLN A 69 -4.58 -24.70 -10.78
N GLN A 70 -3.40 -24.96 -11.34
CA GLN A 70 -2.16 -24.73 -10.59
C GLN A 70 -2.05 -23.23 -10.29
N VAL A 71 -1.82 -22.89 -9.03
CA VAL A 71 -1.68 -21.48 -8.61
C VAL A 71 -0.44 -20.86 -9.27
N GLY A 72 0.66 -21.64 -9.33
CA GLY A 72 1.92 -21.25 -9.98
C GLY A 72 2.56 -20.00 -9.39
N ALA A 73 3.64 -19.53 -10.01
CA ALA A 73 4.16 -18.20 -9.73
C ALA A 73 3.17 -17.15 -10.26
N ARG A 74 2.88 -16.13 -9.45
CA ARG A 74 2.01 -15.01 -9.82
C ARG A 74 2.78 -13.71 -9.63
N THR A 75 2.67 -12.84 -10.63
CA THR A 75 3.15 -11.46 -10.56
C THR A 75 1.95 -10.55 -10.49
N ILE A 76 1.89 -9.72 -9.46
CA ILE A 76 0.84 -8.72 -9.26
C ILE A 76 1.48 -7.40 -8.83
N ASP A 77 0.91 -6.29 -9.31
CA ASP A 77 1.40 -4.94 -9.04
C ASP A 77 0.80 -4.44 -7.73
N VAL A 78 1.56 -4.60 -6.65
CA VAL A 78 1.15 -4.18 -5.29
C VAL A 78 1.85 -2.91 -4.83
N LEU A 79 2.98 -2.55 -5.44
CA LEU A 79 3.74 -1.39 -5.02
C LEU A 79 3.08 -0.13 -5.59
N HIS A 80 2.70 0.78 -4.69
CA HIS A 80 2.05 2.04 -5.03
C HIS A 80 2.80 3.19 -4.38
N LEU A 81 3.05 4.26 -5.15
CA LEU A 81 3.57 5.51 -4.63
C LEU A 81 2.42 6.29 -4.00
N VAL A 82 2.52 6.62 -2.72
CA VAL A 82 1.50 7.41 -2.03
C VAL A 82 1.60 8.86 -2.50
N GLU A 83 0.59 9.32 -3.23
CA GLU A 83 0.50 10.72 -3.65
C GLU A 83 0.20 11.62 -2.43
N PRO A 84 0.70 12.87 -2.40
CA PRO A 84 0.41 13.80 -1.31
C PRO A 84 -1.09 13.97 -1.03
N GLN A 85 -1.93 14.03 -2.07
CA GLN A 85 -3.39 14.13 -1.91
C GLN A 85 -4.04 12.94 -1.20
N ASP A 86 -3.45 11.75 -1.28
CA ASP A 86 -4.02 10.53 -0.71
C ASP A 86 -3.39 10.18 0.65
N THR A 87 -2.32 10.87 1.06
CA THR A 87 -1.51 10.49 2.23
C THR A 87 -2.35 10.43 3.51
N GLN A 88 -3.30 11.35 3.70
CA GLN A 88 -4.20 11.33 4.86
C GLN A 88 -5.11 10.09 4.85
N ARG A 89 -5.69 9.73 3.70
CA ARG A 89 -6.55 8.55 3.57
C ARG A 89 -5.78 7.26 3.85
N PHE A 90 -4.55 7.15 3.35
CA PHE A 90 -3.68 6.02 3.68
C PHE A 90 -3.34 5.97 5.16
N LEU A 91 -3.11 7.13 5.81
CA LEU A 91 -2.81 7.19 7.24
C LEU A 91 -3.99 6.69 8.07
N ASP A 92 -5.21 7.12 7.73
CA ASP A 92 -6.43 6.70 8.42
C ASP A 92 -6.69 5.20 8.23
N ALA A 93 -6.54 4.70 7.00
CA ALA A 93 -6.67 3.26 6.71
C ALA A 93 -5.61 2.42 7.45
N THR A 94 -4.38 2.92 7.57
CA THR A 94 -3.28 2.24 8.28
C THR A 94 -3.51 2.22 9.79
N ARG A 95 -3.99 3.31 10.38
CA ARG A 95 -4.24 3.41 11.83
C ARG A 95 -5.37 2.50 12.29
N ASP A 96 -6.41 2.38 11.46
CA ASP A 96 -7.61 1.62 11.82
C ASP A 96 -7.61 0.19 11.25
N GLU A 97 -6.54 -0.21 10.56
CA GLU A 97 -6.41 -1.51 9.88
C GLU A 97 -7.56 -1.78 8.87
N ARG A 98 -8.06 -0.74 8.19
CA ARG A 98 -9.29 -0.78 7.38
C ARG A 98 -9.09 -1.11 5.89
N TYR A 99 -7.97 -1.72 5.52
CA TYR A 99 -7.77 -2.16 4.14
C TYR A 99 -8.72 -3.29 3.76
N ARG A 100 -9.32 -3.21 2.58
CA ARG A 100 -10.29 -4.20 2.07
C ARG A 100 -9.70 -4.94 0.88
N LEU A 101 -9.73 -6.27 0.93
CA LEU A 101 -9.33 -7.12 -0.20
C LEU A 101 -10.56 -7.52 -1.01
N ASP A 102 -10.50 -7.34 -2.33
CA ASP A 102 -11.48 -7.92 -3.24
C ASP A 102 -11.17 -9.41 -3.48
N ILE A 103 -12.02 -10.30 -2.98
CA ILE A 103 -11.87 -11.75 -3.17
C ILE A 103 -12.03 -12.18 -4.64
N GLN A 104 -12.62 -11.32 -5.48
CA GLN A 104 -12.78 -11.53 -6.91
C GLN A 104 -11.64 -10.93 -7.74
N ALA A 105 -10.61 -10.33 -7.11
CA ALA A 105 -9.51 -9.64 -7.79
C ALA A 105 -8.88 -10.44 -8.95
N PHE A 106 -8.71 -11.75 -8.77
CA PHE A 106 -8.11 -12.64 -9.79
C PHE A 106 -9.03 -12.98 -10.97
N ASN A 107 -10.27 -12.48 -11.00
CA ASN A 107 -11.20 -12.61 -12.13
C ASN A 107 -11.23 -11.35 -13.00
N VAL A 108 -10.54 -10.28 -12.59
CA VAL A 108 -10.57 -8.97 -13.24
C VAL A 108 -9.23 -8.73 -13.95
N GLY A 109 -9.28 -8.27 -15.19
CA GLY A 109 -8.09 -7.88 -15.98
C GLY A 109 -7.83 -6.38 -15.93
N ALA A 110 -7.59 -5.82 -14.74
CA ALA A 110 -7.29 -4.40 -14.55
C ALA A 110 -5.87 -4.20 -14.00
N PHE A 111 -5.21 -3.12 -14.44
CA PHE A 111 -3.80 -2.81 -14.17
C PHE A 111 -3.63 -1.37 -13.67
N GLY A 112 -2.47 -1.05 -13.11
CA GLY A 112 -2.18 0.27 -12.58
C GLY A 112 -3.09 0.66 -11.40
N GLU A 113 -3.51 1.91 -11.35
CA GLU A 113 -4.36 2.46 -10.28
C GLU A 113 -5.72 1.74 -10.17
N GLU A 114 -6.27 1.30 -11.29
CA GLU A 114 -7.54 0.56 -11.37
C GLU A 114 -7.39 -0.93 -11.04
N SER A 115 -6.16 -1.41 -10.84
CA SER A 115 -5.94 -2.80 -10.47
C SER A 115 -6.59 -3.11 -9.12
N PRO A 116 -7.26 -4.27 -8.97
CA PRO A 116 -7.76 -4.70 -7.66
C PRO A 116 -6.62 -5.00 -6.67
N PHE A 117 -5.38 -5.13 -7.18
CA PHE A 117 -4.17 -5.32 -6.37
C PHE A 117 -3.54 -3.99 -5.93
N SER A 118 -4.00 -2.85 -6.46
CA SER A 118 -3.50 -1.54 -6.05
C SER A 118 -3.93 -1.24 -4.62
N LEU A 119 -3.03 -0.67 -3.80
CA LEU A 119 -3.40 -0.34 -2.43
C LEU A 119 -4.50 0.73 -2.36
N LYS A 120 -4.62 1.57 -3.39
CA LYS A 120 -5.67 2.57 -3.52
C LYS A 120 -7.06 1.94 -3.65
N SER A 121 -7.18 0.85 -4.41
CA SER A 121 -8.41 0.05 -4.52
C SER A 121 -8.83 -0.63 -3.20
N MET A 122 -7.89 -0.76 -2.26
CA MET A 122 -8.13 -1.34 -0.93
C MET A 122 -8.51 -0.30 0.13
N LEU A 123 -8.44 1.00 -0.19
CA LEU A 123 -8.86 2.04 0.75
C LEU A 123 -10.37 1.93 1.00
N PRO A 124 -10.83 2.28 2.21
CA PRO A 124 -12.25 2.47 2.46
C PRO A 124 -12.86 3.43 1.43
N PRO A 125 -14.10 3.16 0.96
CA PRO A 125 -14.80 4.10 0.11
C PRO A 125 -14.94 5.44 0.85
N VAL A 126 -14.80 6.53 0.10
CA VAL A 126 -15.09 7.85 0.63
C VAL A 126 -16.57 7.88 1.01
N GLY A 127 -16.90 8.22 2.27
CA GLY A 127 -18.29 8.37 2.68
C GLY A 127 -19.01 9.43 1.82
N PRO A 128 -20.36 9.47 1.85
CA PRO A 128 -21.11 10.49 1.11
C PRO A 128 -20.68 11.93 1.45
N ASP A 129 -20.04 12.14 2.61
CA ASP A 129 -19.59 13.44 3.10
C ASP A 129 -18.11 13.76 2.83
N GLY A 130 -17.39 12.96 2.03
CA GLY A 130 -15.99 13.26 1.71
C GLY A 130 -15.01 13.07 2.87
N LYS A 131 -15.43 12.39 3.94
CA LYS A 131 -14.62 12.04 5.11
C LYS A 131 -14.46 10.52 5.24
#